data_AF-A0A2E4QF23-F1
#
_entry.id   AF-A0A2E4QF23-F1
#
_cell.length_a   1.000
_cell.length_b   1.000
_cell.length_c   1.000
_cell.angle_alpha   90.00
_cell.angle_beta   90.00
_cell.angle_gamma   90.00
#
_symmetry.space_group_name_H-M   'P 1'
#
loop_
_entity.id
_entity.type
_entity.pdbx_description
1 polymer ?
#
loop_
_entity_poly.entity_id
_entity_poly.type
_entity_poly.pdbx_seq_one_letter_code
_entity_poly.pdbx_strand_id
1 'polypeptide(L)'
;MAVPPLPNGSLLSLHPLDNKDTLNGKCQFGMVMEDESWWPQGVAVSSLDEALDSGQLNTKWGVVPCWDVQKALTSEWWNQSKEGIWGEFDEIKPSSIEVIRRDGNQTLLRLDESYIALAYSIPTSNRTSSLHQKPNLKSALESTNLLMPIGGLLIDGKDALVVFPNAEFMEASPDWFGRTLGKIQSKLAPFSSPNDQKRWNKRLKDLEDELKPNTLWRAPHASATVGIPSVRINPNWIVNVEGEQYALPLNQSVSELLLCGTERLPGIAEFIHLEGRLVEDKGYKPEQISIFFEHWKNEVPSSWSSRKALSTVLGGAWIWRYYDVLVVNAESVLYGDESRYESAQKWLKDVSRLQAHLGVLRVWKSGVWVGITTMVVAYYSWQLDSMSTTQSIGLAALGAIISFGSNFLYWKKDPPAF
;
A
#
# COMPACT_ATOMS: atom_id res chain seq x y z
N MET A 1 13.96 -18.70 27.50
CA MET A 1 12.59 -18.30 27.16
C MET A 1 12.31 -18.72 25.73
N ALA A 2 11.43 -19.71 25.55
CA ALA A 2 10.93 -20.06 24.22
C ALA A 2 10.10 -18.88 23.71
N VAL A 3 10.47 -18.35 22.56
CA VAL A 3 9.72 -17.30 21.87
C VAL A 3 8.52 -17.99 21.24
N PRO A 4 7.27 -17.56 21.50
CA PRO A 4 6.11 -18.13 20.81
C PRO A 4 6.28 -17.96 19.29
N PRO A 5 5.90 -18.96 18.49
CA PRO A 5 5.95 -18.84 17.04
C PRO A 5 5.11 -17.64 16.60
N LEU A 6 5.65 -16.86 15.67
CA LEU A 6 4.86 -15.85 14.96
C LEU A 6 3.70 -16.55 14.24
N PRO A 7 2.53 -15.89 14.08
CA PRO A 7 1.54 -16.40 13.14
C PRO A 7 2.24 -16.61 11.80
N ASN A 8 2.03 -17.78 11.19
CA ASN A 8 2.73 -18.23 9.98
C ASN A 8 2.86 -17.08 8.98
N GLY A 9 4.05 -16.93 8.39
CA GLY A 9 4.55 -15.73 7.68
C GLY A 9 3.83 -15.31 6.39
N SER A 10 2.53 -15.50 6.30
CA SER A 10 1.67 -14.99 5.24
C SER A 10 0.29 -14.74 5.84
N LEU A 11 -0.50 -13.86 5.21
CA LEU A 11 -1.96 -13.78 5.37
C LEU A 11 -2.67 -15.16 5.32
N LEU A 12 -1.97 -16.21 4.88
CA LEU A 12 -2.43 -17.59 4.72
C LEU A 12 -2.72 -18.40 5.99
N SER A 13 -2.62 -17.84 7.20
CA SER A 13 -3.23 -18.49 8.37
C SER A 13 -4.63 -17.98 8.72
N LEU A 14 -5.29 -17.24 7.81
CA LEU A 14 -6.62 -16.67 8.05
C LEU A 14 -7.69 -17.33 7.16
N HIS A 15 -8.05 -18.56 7.50
CA HIS A 15 -9.43 -19.03 7.33
C HIS A 15 -9.95 -19.53 8.68
N PRO A 16 -11.17 -19.17 9.06
CA PRO A 16 -12.02 -20.07 9.82
C PRO A 16 -13.32 -20.29 9.03
N LEU A 17 -13.47 -21.47 8.42
CA LEU A 17 -14.80 -22.06 8.35
C LEU A 17 -14.99 -22.78 9.68
N ASP A 18 -15.64 -22.11 10.62
CA ASP A 18 -16.78 -22.71 11.31
C ASP A 18 -17.50 -21.67 12.18
N ASN A 19 -18.79 -21.61 11.93
CA ASN A 19 -19.77 -20.71 12.47
C ASN A 19 -20.00 -21.00 13.97
N LYS A 20 -19.96 -19.98 14.82
CA LYS A 20 -20.75 -19.87 16.07
C LYS A 20 -20.58 -18.49 16.70
N ASP A 21 -21.67 -17.75 16.68
CA ASP A 21 -22.10 -16.70 17.60
C ASP A 21 -21.03 -16.06 18.48
N THR A 22 -20.77 -14.76 18.27
CA THR A 22 -20.81 -13.78 19.37
C THR A 22 -20.88 -12.35 18.84
N LEU A 23 -22.10 -11.84 18.78
CA LEU A 23 -22.42 -10.42 18.86
C LEU A 23 -21.76 -9.82 20.12
N ASN A 24 -20.87 -8.84 19.95
CA ASN A 24 -20.65 -7.79 20.96
C ASN A 24 -19.87 -6.62 20.36
N GLY A 25 -20.60 -5.60 19.92
CA GLY A 25 -20.06 -4.32 19.47
C GLY A 25 -20.95 -3.72 18.40
N LYS A 26 -22.05 -3.06 18.81
CA LYS A 26 -22.95 -2.36 17.90
C LYS A 26 -22.19 -1.30 17.09
N CYS A 27 -21.83 -1.62 15.85
CA CYS A 27 -21.90 -0.62 14.78
C CYS A 27 -23.39 -0.39 14.55
N GLN A 28 -23.92 0.73 15.04
CA GLN A 28 -25.20 1.22 14.53
C GLN A 28 -24.96 1.62 13.08
N PHE A 29 -25.17 0.67 12.16
CA PHE A 29 -25.33 0.98 10.75
C PHE A 29 -26.54 1.91 10.64
N GLY A 30 -26.26 3.16 10.26
CA GLY A 30 -27.29 4.12 9.89
C GLY A 30 -28.10 3.57 8.72
N MET A 31 -29.33 4.06 8.58
CA MET A 31 -30.31 3.64 7.58
C MET A 31 -29.67 3.30 6.23
N VAL A 32 -29.91 2.07 5.77
CA VAL A 32 -29.60 1.62 4.41
C VAL A 32 -30.38 2.52 3.45
N MET A 33 -29.69 3.45 2.82
CA MET A 33 -30.19 4.27 1.74
C MET A 33 -29.11 4.24 0.67
N GLU A 34 -29.50 3.76 -0.52
CA GLU A 34 -28.81 3.84 -1.82
C GLU A 34 -27.96 2.61 -2.21
N ASP A 35 -28.46 1.85 -3.20
CA ASP A 35 -27.93 0.58 -3.75
C ASP A 35 -26.65 0.74 -4.61
N GLU A 36 -25.95 1.86 -4.51
CA GLU A 36 -24.77 2.16 -5.32
C GLU A 36 -23.49 1.62 -4.67
N SER A 37 -22.84 0.64 -5.30
CA SER A 37 -21.63 -0.02 -4.74
C SER A 37 -20.45 0.91 -4.44
N TRP A 38 -20.39 2.10 -5.06
CA TRP A 38 -19.35 3.10 -4.81
C TRP A 38 -19.70 4.05 -3.65
N TRP A 39 -20.95 4.06 -3.20
CA TRP A 39 -21.41 4.98 -2.17
C TRP A 39 -20.87 4.57 -0.80
N PRO A 40 -20.21 5.48 -0.05
CA PRO A 40 -19.60 5.14 1.23
C PRO A 40 -20.61 5.14 2.37
N GLN A 41 -21.57 4.22 2.31
CA GLN A 41 -22.73 4.11 3.21
C GLN A 41 -22.38 4.09 4.70
N GLY A 42 -21.20 3.61 5.10
CA GLY A 42 -20.82 3.56 6.51
C GLY A 42 -20.47 4.94 7.11
N VAL A 43 -20.11 5.90 6.26
CA VAL A 43 -19.61 7.21 6.68
C VAL A 43 -20.30 8.41 6.03
N ALA A 44 -21.10 8.22 4.98
CA ALA A 44 -21.86 9.30 4.34
C ALA A 44 -22.78 10.01 5.33
N VAL A 45 -22.90 11.33 5.19
CA VAL A 45 -23.73 12.21 6.02
C VAL A 45 -24.80 12.94 5.20
N SER A 46 -24.48 13.31 3.95
CA SER A 46 -25.45 13.80 2.95
C SER A 46 -26.08 12.65 2.18
N SER A 47 -27.22 12.86 1.53
CA SER A 47 -27.77 11.90 0.56
C SER A 47 -26.99 11.91 -0.76
N LEU A 48 -27.17 10.88 -1.60
CA LEU A 48 -26.57 10.81 -2.92
C LEU A 48 -26.99 11.98 -3.80
N ASP A 49 -28.28 12.29 -3.85
CA ASP A 49 -28.81 13.38 -4.68
C ASP A 49 -28.21 14.74 -4.27
N GLU A 50 -28.14 15.04 -2.97
CA GLU A 50 -27.51 16.28 -2.47
C GLU A 50 -26.02 16.35 -2.82
N ALA A 51 -25.32 15.22 -2.76
CA ALA A 51 -23.90 15.15 -3.08
C ALA A 51 -23.64 15.33 -4.58
N LEU A 52 -24.46 14.71 -5.44
CA LEU A 52 -24.35 14.84 -6.89
C LEU A 52 -24.73 16.24 -7.38
N ASP A 53 -25.74 16.87 -6.76
CA ASP A 53 -26.15 18.25 -7.10
C ASP A 53 -25.11 19.28 -6.68
N SER A 54 -24.50 19.10 -5.50
CA SER A 54 -23.45 20.02 -5.00
C SER A 54 -22.05 19.73 -5.55
N GLY A 55 -21.83 18.53 -6.11
CA GLY A 55 -20.51 18.02 -6.49
C GLY A 55 -19.62 17.66 -5.29
N GLN A 56 -20.18 17.64 -4.07
CA GLN A 56 -19.45 17.38 -2.83
C GLN A 56 -20.15 16.36 -1.95
N LEU A 57 -19.42 15.34 -1.55
CA LEU A 57 -19.86 14.33 -0.61
C LEU A 57 -19.33 14.65 0.79
N ASN A 58 -20.26 14.86 1.73
CA ASN A 58 -19.96 15.02 3.13
C ASN A 58 -19.92 13.66 3.83
N THR A 59 -18.79 13.33 4.44
CA THR A 59 -18.62 12.11 5.25
C THR A 59 -18.20 12.44 6.68
N LYS A 60 -18.31 11.47 7.59
CA LYS A 60 -17.78 11.57 8.96
C LYS A 60 -16.27 11.83 9.00
N TRP A 61 -15.54 11.47 7.94
CA TRP A 61 -14.09 11.61 7.84
C TRP A 61 -13.65 12.88 7.10
N GLY A 62 -14.58 13.61 6.50
CA GLY A 62 -14.28 14.81 5.73
C GLY A 62 -15.14 14.95 4.48
N VAL A 63 -14.86 16.01 3.72
CA VAL A 63 -15.58 16.34 2.48
C VAL A 63 -14.71 15.97 1.28
N VAL A 64 -15.31 15.31 0.29
CA VAL A 64 -14.62 14.90 -0.95
C VAL A 64 -15.44 15.29 -2.18
N PRO A 65 -14.79 15.57 -3.32
CA PRO A 65 -15.53 15.80 -4.55
C PRO A 65 -16.21 14.51 -5.01
N CYS A 66 -17.38 14.63 -5.63
CA CYS A 66 -18.04 13.54 -6.32
C CYS A 66 -18.74 14.06 -7.57
N TRP A 67 -19.03 13.17 -8.50
CA TRP A 67 -19.77 13.52 -9.71
C TRP A 67 -20.54 12.32 -10.25
N ASP A 68 -21.53 12.62 -11.08
CA ASP A 68 -22.38 11.61 -11.68
C ASP A 68 -21.72 10.99 -12.92
N VAL A 69 -21.13 9.81 -12.73
CA VAL A 69 -20.50 9.01 -13.78
C VAL A 69 -21.50 8.57 -14.85
N GLN A 70 -22.81 8.50 -14.55
CA GLN A 70 -23.82 8.11 -15.54
C GLN A 70 -23.88 9.10 -16.70
N LYS A 71 -23.53 10.38 -16.47
CA LYS A 71 -23.41 11.39 -17.52
C LYS A 71 -22.42 10.96 -18.61
N ALA A 72 -21.32 10.30 -18.22
CA ALA A 72 -20.29 9.83 -19.14
C ALA A 72 -20.70 8.60 -19.97
N LEU A 73 -21.90 8.05 -19.77
CA LEU A 73 -22.46 6.97 -20.60
C LEU A 73 -23.16 7.47 -21.86
N THR A 74 -23.21 8.79 -22.07
CA THR A 74 -23.87 9.40 -23.22
C THR A 74 -22.86 10.08 -24.13
N SER A 75 -22.95 9.82 -25.45
CA SER A 75 -22.07 10.46 -26.45
C SER A 75 -22.21 11.98 -26.45
N GLU A 76 -23.40 12.50 -26.12
CA GLU A 76 -23.64 13.93 -25.98
C GLU A 76 -22.74 14.55 -24.91
N TRP A 77 -22.57 13.89 -23.76
CA TRP A 77 -21.69 14.38 -22.71
C TRP A 77 -20.26 14.49 -23.21
N TRP A 78 -19.72 13.49 -23.92
CA TRP A 78 -18.35 13.53 -24.45
C TRP A 78 -18.13 14.70 -25.42
N ASN A 79 -19.13 15.03 -26.24
CA ASN A 79 -19.07 16.12 -27.21
C ASN A 79 -19.20 17.53 -26.62
N GLN A 80 -19.56 17.67 -25.35
CA GLN A 80 -19.63 18.97 -24.67
C GLN A 80 -18.24 19.46 -24.25
N SER A 81 -18.02 20.77 -24.34
CA SER A 81 -16.83 21.42 -23.78
C SER A 81 -16.81 21.27 -22.26
N LYS A 82 -15.65 20.89 -21.70
CA LYS A 82 -15.45 20.67 -20.27
C LYS A 82 -14.17 21.35 -19.82
N GLU A 83 -14.16 21.85 -18.60
CA GLU A 83 -12.93 22.30 -17.96
C GLU A 83 -12.16 21.10 -17.37
N GLY A 84 -10.84 21.23 -17.20
CA GLY A 84 -10.02 20.20 -16.56
C GLY A 84 -9.66 19.00 -17.44
N ILE A 85 -10.01 19.03 -18.73
CA ILE A 85 -9.59 18.03 -19.71
C ILE A 85 -8.08 18.12 -20.01
N TRP A 86 -7.49 16.99 -20.40
CA TRP A 86 -6.08 16.92 -20.78
C TRP A 86 -5.79 15.78 -21.76
N GLY A 87 -4.64 15.85 -22.42
CA GLY A 87 -4.20 14.85 -23.40
C GLY A 87 -5.11 14.83 -24.63
N GLU A 88 -5.39 13.64 -25.13
CA GLU A 88 -6.20 13.42 -26.35
C GLU A 88 -7.72 13.47 -26.10
N PHE A 89 -8.16 13.85 -24.90
CA PHE A 89 -9.58 13.76 -24.51
C PHE A 89 -10.54 14.49 -25.45
N ASP A 90 -10.17 15.68 -25.95
CA ASP A 90 -10.99 16.47 -26.89
C ASP A 90 -11.20 15.81 -28.27
N GLU A 91 -10.28 14.91 -28.63
CA GLU A 91 -10.31 14.18 -29.90
C GLU A 91 -11.21 12.95 -29.82
N ILE A 92 -11.49 12.46 -28.61
CA ILE A 92 -12.24 11.24 -28.34
C ILE A 92 -13.74 11.55 -28.28
N LYS A 93 -14.45 11.19 -29.35
CA LYS A 93 -15.89 11.43 -29.54
C LYS A 93 -16.62 10.12 -29.78
N PRO A 94 -16.85 9.31 -28.73
CA PRO A 94 -17.36 7.96 -28.89
C PRO A 94 -18.80 7.95 -29.39
N SER A 95 -19.10 7.03 -30.31
CA SER A 95 -20.46 6.82 -30.82
C SER A 95 -21.25 5.79 -30.02
N SER A 96 -20.54 4.90 -29.33
CA SER A 96 -21.06 3.84 -28.48
C SER A 96 -20.22 3.74 -27.21
N ILE A 97 -20.91 3.56 -26.09
CA ILE A 97 -20.32 3.52 -24.75
C ILE A 97 -20.90 2.32 -24.02
N GLU A 98 -20.05 1.38 -23.62
CA GLU A 98 -20.45 0.19 -22.88
C GLU A 98 -19.78 0.17 -21.52
N VAL A 99 -20.51 -0.21 -20.47
CA VAL A 99 -19.91 -0.42 -19.15
C VAL A 99 -19.34 -1.84 -19.09
N ILE A 100 -18.02 -1.97 -19.10
CA ILE A 100 -17.33 -3.27 -19.01
C ILE A 100 -17.39 -3.78 -17.56
N ARG A 101 -17.17 -2.91 -16.59
CA ARG A 101 -17.03 -3.28 -15.18
C ARG A 101 -17.37 -2.13 -14.24
N ARG A 102 -18.03 -2.47 -13.12
CA ARG A 102 -18.12 -1.60 -11.94
C ARG A 102 -17.47 -2.32 -10.76
N ASP A 103 -16.60 -1.63 -10.05
CA ASP A 103 -15.85 -2.17 -8.91
C ASP A 103 -15.63 -1.06 -7.87
N GLY A 104 -16.52 -1.02 -6.88
CA GLY A 104 -16.58 0.08 -5.90
C GLY A 104 -16.56 1.44 -6.61
N ASN A 105 -15.65 2.31 -6.20
CA ASN A 105 -15.46 3.67 -6.75
C ASN A 105 -14.92 3.72 -8.20
N GLN A 106 -14.83 2.60 -8.92
CA GLN A 106 -14.36 2.56 -10.30
C GLN A 106 -15.45 2.06 -11.25
N THR A 107 -15.63 2.76 -12.38
CA THR A 107 -16.41 2.29 -13.52
C THR A 107 -15.53 2.29 -14.76
N LEU A 108 -15.35 1.13 -15.38
CA LEU A 108 -14.63 1.02 -16.65
C LEU A 108 -15.62 1.01 -17.81
N LEU A 109 -15.37 1.91 -18.77
CA LEU A 109 -16.14 2.09 -19.98
C LEU A 109 -15.33 1.63 -21.18
N ARG A 110 -16.00 0.98 -22.14
CA ARG A 110 -15.53 0.81 -23.51
C ARG A 110 -16.07 1.95 -24.35
N LEU A 111 -15.20 2.60 -25.11
CA LEU A 111 -15.53 3.69 -26.01
C LEU A 111 -15.32 3.20 -27.43
N ASP A 112 -16.42 2.86 -28.09
CA ASP A 112 -16.43 2.13 -29.36
C ASP A 112 -15.59 0.84 -29.26
N GLU A 113 -14.55 0.71 -30.07
CA GLU A 113 -13.53 -0.34 -29.94
C GLU A 113 -12.11 0.24 -29.93
N SER A 114 -12.01 1.57 -29.74
CA SER A 114 -10.74 2.31 -29.87
C SER A 114 -10.12 2.63 -28.52
N TYR A 115 -10.93 2.78 -27.46
CA TYR A 115 -10.45 3.18 -26.15
C TYR A 115 -11.19 2.50 -25.00
N ILE A 116 -10.53 2.48 -23.84
CA ILE A 116 -11.19 2.23 -22.56
C ILE A 116 -11.03 3.48 -21.67
N ALA A 117 -12.04 3.78 -20.87
CA ALA A 117 -12.02 4.90 -19.94
C ALA A 117 -12.38 4.46 -18.52
N LEU A 118 -11.51 4.77 -17.57
CA LEU A 118 -11.69 4.51 -16.15
C LEU A 118 -12.22 5.76 -15.46
N ALA A 119 -13.47 5.72 -15.02
CA ALA A 119 -14.14 6.78 -14.27
C ALA A 119 -14.12 6.50 -12.76
N TYR A 120 -13.95 7.55 -11.96
CA TYR A 120 -13.99 7.52 -10.50
C TYR A 120 -15.16 8.38 -10.01
N SER A 121 -16.18 7.78 -9.37
CA SER A 121 -17.32 8.53 -8.84
C SER A 121 -16.90 9.58 -7.81
N ILE A 122 -15.90 9.23 -6.99
CA ILE A 122 -15.19 10.10 -6.05
C ILE A 122 -13.74 10.21 -6.55
N PRO A 123 -13.35 11.32 -7.21
CA PRO A 123 -11.97 11.53 -7.65
C PRO A 123 -11.00 11.53 -6.46
N THR A 124 -10.05 10.59 -6.42
CA THR A 124 -9.20 10.38 -5.22
C THR A 124 -7.80 10.98 -5.31
N SER A 125 -7.21 11.09 -6.50
CA SER A 125 -5.93 11.73 -6.74
C SER A 125 -5.71 12.01 -8.23
N ASN A 126 -4.63 12.70 -8.60
CA ASN A 126 -4.16 12.87 -9.98
C ASN A 126 -2.90 12.05 -10.28
N ARG A 127 -2.74 10.90 -9.59
CA ARG A 127 -1.50 10.12 -9.70
C ARG A 127 -1.40 9.51 -11.08
N THR A 128 -2.52 9.01 -11.62
CA THR A 128 -2.57 8.39 -12.95
C THR A 128 -2.33 9.42 -14.05
N SER A 129 -3.06 10.54 -14.05
CA SER A 129 -2.81 11.61 -15.04
C SER A 129 -1.41 12.21 -14.95
N SER A 130 -0.86 12.34 -13.74
CA SER A 130 0.53 12.79 -13.53
C SER A 130 1.56 11.92 -14.25
N LEU A 131 1.29 10.64 -14.52
CA LEU A 131 2.21 9.76 -15.23
C LEU A 131 2.41 10.22 -16.68
N HIS A 132 1.35 10.71 -17.33
CA HIS A 132 1.43 11.26 -18.68
C HIS A 132 1.89 12.72 -18.66
N GLN A 133 1.31 13.54 -17.79
CA GLN A 133 1.53 15.00 -17.81
C GLN A 133 2.95 15.41 -17.38
N LYS A 134 3.69 14.54 -16.69
CA LYS A 134 5.08 14.79 -16.27
C LYS A 134 6.04 14.09 -17.25
N PRO A 135 6.72 14.82 -18.16
CA PRO A 135 7.52 14.20 -19.23
C PRO A 135 8.60 13.24 -18.73
N ASN A 136 9.21 13.56 -17.59
CA ASN A 136 10.24 12.73 -16.97
C ASN A 136 9.69 11.40 -16.43
N LEU A 137 8.44 11.37 -15.93
CA LEU A 137 7.80 10.13 -15.51
C LEU A 137 7.33 9.33 -16.72
N LYS A 138 6.73 10.01 -17.71
CA LYS A 138 6.27 9.41 -18.96
C LYS A 138 7.41 8.64 -19.65
N SER A 139 8.51 9.31 -19.98
CA SER A 139 9.65 8.66 -20.64
C SER A 139 10.31 7.56 -19.80
N ALA A 140 10.25 7.63 -18.46
CA ALA A 140 10.79 6.57 -17.62
C ALA A 140 9.92 5.29 -17.65
N LEU A 141 8.60 5.45 -17.82
CA LEU A 141 7.62 4.38 -17.75
C LEU A 141 7.21 3.82 -19.12
N GLU A 142 7.47 4.54 -20.22
CA GLU A 142 7.20 4.09 -21.60
C GLU A 142 7.79 2.70 -21.92
N SER A 143 8.92 2.33 -21.32
CA SER A 143 9.56 1.03 -21.53
C SER A 143 9.11 -0.06 -20.53
N THR A 144 8.00 0.13 -19.83
CA THR A 144 7.50 -0.80 -18.80
C THR A 144 6.15 -1.40 -19.18
N ASN A 145 5.74 -2.47 -18.49
CA ASN A 145 4.43 -3.09 -18.66
C ASN A 145 3.32 -2.32 -17.93
N LEU A 146 3.33 -0.99 -18.01
CA LEU A 146 2.28 -0.11 -17.49
C LEU A 146 1.54 0.53 -18.66
N LEU A 147 0.23 0.36 -18.74
CA LEU A 147 -0.54 1.01 -19.80
C LEU A 147 -0.65 2.50 -19.50
N MET A 148 0.01 3.32 -20.31
CA MET A 148 0.04 4.76 -20.12
C MET A 148 -1.29 5.38 -20.52
N PRO A 149 -1.85 6.29 -19.71
CA PRO A 149 -3.07 6.98 -20.10
C PRO A 149 -2.76 7.99 -21.22
N ILE A 150 -3.74 8.27 -22.07
CA ILE A 150 -3.62 9.17 -23.24
C ILE A 150 -4.39 10.48 -23.08
N GLY A 151 -5.38 10.50 -22.19
CA GLY A 151 -6.17 11.69 -21.88
C GLY A 151 -7.06 11.49 -20.67
N GLY A 152 -7.83 12.50 -20.31
CA GLY A 152 -8.78 12.40 -19.20
C GLY A 152 -9.41 13.72 -18.79
N LEU A 153 -10.14 13.67 -17.68
CA LEU A 153 -10.84 14.78 -17.06
C LEU A 153 -10.45 14.88 -15.58
N LEU A 154 -10.09 16.09 -15.15
CA LEU A 154 -9.84 16.43 -13.76
C LEU A 154 -11.02 17.18 -13.16
N ILE A 155 -11.46 16.77 -11.97
CA ILE A 155 -12.37 17.54 -11.11
C ILE A 155 -11.61 17.86 -9.81
N ASP A 156 -11.56 19.14 -9.43
CA ASP A 156 -10.77 19.63 -8.29
C ASP A 156 -9.32 19.13 -8.29
N GLY A 157 -8.73 19.12 -9.49
CA GLY A 157 -7.34 18.69 -9.72
C GLY A 157 -7.08 17.20 -9.48
N LYS A 158 -8.13 16.36 -9.41
CA LYS A 158 -8.06 14.90 -9.25
C LYS A 158 -8.71 14.20 -10.44
N ASP A 159 -8.25 13.00 -10.75
CA ASP A 159 -8.74 12.22 -11.89
C ASP A 159 -10.18 11.79 -11.65
N ALA A 160 -11.10 12.41 -12.39
CA ALA A 160 -12.49 12.00 -12.47
C ALA A 160 -12.68 10.93 -13.54
N LEU A 161 -11.94 11.05 -14.65
CA LEU A 161 -11.94 10.09 -15.74
C LEU A 161 -10.55 10.04 -16.39
N VAL A 162 -10.07 8.84 -16.69
CA VAL A 162 -8.79 8.60 -17.37
C VAL A 162 -9.00 7.67 -18.55
N VAL A 163 -8.48 8.04 -19.73
CA VAL A 163 -8.62 7.30 -20.98
C VAL A 163 -7.31 6.60 -21.34
N PHE A 164 -7.42 5.37 -21.84
CA PHE A 164 -6.34 4.52 -22.30
C PHE A 164 -6.67 3.97 -23.70
N PRO A 165 -5.65 3.52 -24.47
CA PRO A 165 -5.88 2.70 -25.65
C PRO A 165 -6.75 1.48 -25.32
N ASN A 166 -7.53 0.99 -26.29
CA ASN A 166 -8.36 -0.20 -26.08
C ASN A 166 -7.52 -1.39 -25.60
N ALA A 167 -8.06 -2.15 -24.65
CA ALA A 167 -7.39 -3.30 -24.06
C ALA A 167 -8.41 -4.29 -23.49
N GLU A 168 -8.05 -5.56 -23.46
CA GLU A 168 -8.92 -6.64 -22.95
C GLU A 168 -8.39 -7.21 -21.64
N PHE A 169 -9.25 -7.50 -20.67
CA PHE A 169 -8.80 -8.04 -19.38
C PHE A 169 -8.17 -9.42 -19.51
N MET A 170 -7.16 -9.66 -18.67
CA MET A 170 -6.54 -10.96 -18.55
C MET A 170 -6.03 -11.24 -17.14
N GLU A 171 -5.76 -12.51 -16.88
CA GLU A 171 -5.06 -12.93 -15.66
C GLU A 171 -3.55 -12.90 -15.89
N ALA A 172 -2.81 -12.57 -14.82
CA ALA A 172 -1.35 -12.58 -14.82
C ALA A 172 -0.81 -13.58 -13.80
N SER A 173 0.41 -14.05 -14.06
CA SER A 173 1.10 -14.98 -13.18
C SER A 173 1.84 -14.25 -12.04
N PRO A 174 2.15 -14.95 -10.92
CA PRO A 174 2.91 -14.36 -9.81
C PRO A 174 4.26 -13.78 -10.24
N ASP A 175 4.97 -14.43 -11.16
CA ASP A 175 6.25 -13.95 -11.66
C ASP A 175 6.11 -12.68 -12.50
N TRP A 176 5.03 -12.57 -13.28
CA TRP A 176 4.73 -11.36 -14.05
C TRP A 176 4.48 -10.18 -13.11
N PHE A 177 3.66 -10.34 -12.06
CA PHE A 177 3.43 -9.29 -11.08
C PHE A 177 4.74 -8.80 -10.45
N GLY A 178 5.62 -9.73 -10.09
CA GLY A 178 6.89 -9.42 -9.44
C GLY A 178 7.80 -8.63 -10.37
N ARG A 179 7.93 -9.10 -11.62
CA ARG A 179 8.76 -8.44 -12.63
C ARG A 179 8.21 -7.07 -13.00
N THR A 180 6.92 -6.96 -13.26
CA THR A 180 6.27 -5.71 -13.69
C THR A 180 6.37 -4.65 -12.60
N LEU A 181 5.98 -4.98 -11.35
CA LEU A 181 6.08 -4.03 -10.24
C LEU A 181 7.54 -3.61 -10.01
N GLY A 182 8.46 -4.57 -9.98
CA GLY A 182 9.88 -4.29 -9.75
C GLY A 182 10.50 -3.42 -10.83
N LYS A 183 10.17 -3.66 -12.11
CA LYS A 183 10.63 -2.83 -13.24
C LYS A 183 10.11 -1.40 -13.16
N ILE A 184 8.80 -1.23 -12.91
CA ILE A 184 8.18 0.09 -12.72
C ILE A 184 8.90 0.85 -11.59
N GLN A 185 9.06 0.21 -10.43
CA GLN A 185 9.71 0.81 -9.28
C GLN A 185 11.19 1.14 -9.52
N SER A 186 11.91 0.30 -10.25
CA SER A 186 13.29 0.58 -10.66
C SER A 186 13.41 1.78 -11.60
N LYS A 187 12.48 1.94 -12.55
CA LYS A 187 12.42 3.13 -13.41
C LYS A 187 12.04 4.39 -12.64
N LEU A 188 11.31 4.25 -11.54
CA LEU A 188 10.91 5.36 -10.67
C LEU A 188 11.93 5.71 -9.58
N ALA A 189 12.90 4.84 -9.31
CA ALA A 189 13.91 5.04 -8.28
C ALA A 189 14.72 6.36 -8.42
N PRO A 190 15.11 6.82 -9.62
CA PRO A 190 15.78 8.12 -9.78
C PRO A 190 14.93 9.33 -9.36
N PHE A 191 13.60 9.17 -9.28
CA PHE A 191 12.68 10.21 -8.84
C PHE A 191 12.27 10.07 -7.37
N SER A 192 12.96 9.21 -6.62
CA SER A 192 12.67 9.00 -5.21
C SER A 192 12.90 10.25 -4.35
N SER A 193 12.09 10.41 -3.31
CA SER A 193 12.36 11.35 -2.23
C SER A 193 13.23 10.67 -1.17
N PRO A 194 13.99 11.43 -0.36
CA PRO A 194 14.66 10.87 0.81
C PRO A 194 13.70 10.12 1.74
N ASN A 195 14.28 9.33 2.65
CA ASN A 195 13.53 8.65 3.70
C ASN A 195 12.66 9.66 4.48
N ASP A 196 11.35 9.43 4.51
CA ASP A 196 10.38 10.30 5.18
C ASP A 196 9.65 9.55 6.31
N GLN A 197 10.43 8.85 7.15
CA GLN A 197 9.94 8.12 8.31
C GLN A 197 8.98 8.94 9.18
N LYS A 198 9.19 10.26 9.30
CA LYS A 198 8.34 11.13 10.11
C LYS A 198 6.92 11.19 9.53
N ARG A 199 6.77 11.44 8.23
CA ARG A 199 5.43 11.49 7.59
C ARG A 199 4.78 10.12 7.51
N TRP A 200 5.54 9.05 7.21
CA TRP A 200 4.98 7.69 7.19
C TRP A 200 4.42 7.25 8.55
N ASN A 201 5.14 7.54 9.63
CA ASN A 201 4.64 7.28 10.99
C ASN A 201 3.45 8.19 11.37
N LYS A 202 3.38 9.41 10.83
CA LYS A 202 2.22 10.28 10.98
C LYS A 202 1.00 9.71 10.24
N ARG A 203 1.17 9.18 9.02
CA ARG A 203 0.10 8.52 8.26
C ARG A 203 -0.54 7.36 9.03
N LEU A 204 0.29 6.51 9.62
CA LEU A 204 -0.18 5.44 10.50
C LEU A 204 -0.94 5.99 11.71
N LYS A 205 -0.42 7.07 12.31
CA LYS A 205 -1.11 7.75 13.41
C LYS A 205 -2.49 8.26 13.01
N ASP A 206 -2.59 8.91 11.85
CA ASP A 206 -3.83 9.52 11.38
C ASP A 206 -4.90 8.42 11.15
N LEU A 207 -4.52 7.27 10.57
CA LEU A 207 -5.39 6.08 10.47
C LEU A 207 -5.79 5.50 11.84
N GLU A 208 -4.83 5.36 12.76
CA GLU A 208 -5.08 4.81 14.09
C GLU A 208 -5.98 5.72 14.94
N ASP A 209 -5.80 7.04 14.86
CA ASP A 209 -6.60 8.01 15.63
C ASP A 209 -8.07 7.95 15.19
N GLU A 210 -8.32 7.79 13.88
CA GLU A 210 -9.68 7.69 13.33
C GLU A 210 -10.31 6.31 13.59
N LEU A 211 -9.61 5.23 13.23
CA LEU A 211 -10.14 3.87 13.31
C LEU A 211 -10.12 3.29 14.72
N LYS A 212 -9.35 3.91 15.64
CA LYS A 212 -9.13 3.48 17.02
C LYS A 212 -8.86 1.98 17.15
N PRO A 213 -7.90 1.42 16.38
CA PRO A 213 -7.51 0.04 16.57
C PRO A 213 -6.92 -0.09 17.97
N ASN A 214 -7.10 -1.25 18.62
CA ASN A 214 -6.51 -1.53 19.94
C ASN A 214 -4.98 -1.70 19.90
N THR A 215 -4.30 -1.16 18.87
CA THR A 215 -2.88 -1.32 18.60
C THR A 215 -2.30 -0.03 18.05
N LEU A 216 -1.04 0.25 18.39
CA LEU A 216 -0.30 1.43 17.91
C LEU A 216 1.08 0.99 17.49
N TRP A 217 1.47 1.18 16.22
CA TRP A 217 2.79 0.75 15.74
C TRP A 217 3.56 1.87 15.04
N ARG A 218 4.75 2.19 15.57
CA ARG A 218 5.75 3.04 14.92
C ARG A 218 7.03 2.26 14.66
N ALA A 219 7.64 2.52 13.50
CA ALA A 219 8.88 1.86 13.12
C ALA A 219 9.94 2.88 12.68
N PRO A 220 11.22 2.67 13.05
CA PRO A 220 12.31 3.28 12.32
C PRO A 220 12.40 2.65 10.93
N HIS A 221 12.87 3.37 9.92
CA HIS A 221 13.09 2.82 8.59
C HIS A 221 14.58 2.78 8.23
N ALA A 222 14.99 1.80 7.43
CA ALA A 222 16.34 1.77 6.90
C ALA A 222 16.61 3.00 6.00
N SER A 223 17.86 3.46 5.93
CA SER A 223 18.22 4.62 5.09
C SER A 223 17.95 4.40 3.60
N ALA A 224 17.94 3.13 3.15
CA ALA A 224 17.59 2.74 1.79
C ALA A 224 16.08 2.78 1.51
N THR A 225 15.23 2.87 2.54
CA THR A 225 13.79 3.02 2.38
C THR A 225 13.50 4.47 1.98
N VAL A 226 13.11 4.66 0.73
CA VAL A 226 12.90 5.97 0.09
C VAL A 226 11.49 6.03 -0.51
N GLY A 227 10.86 7.20 -0.51
CA GLY A 227 9.53 7.38 -1.08
C GLY A 227 9.60 7.46 -2.61
N ILE A 228 8.70 6.82 -3.34
CA ILE A 228 8.67 6.84 -4.81
C ILE A 228 7.40 7.51 -5.34
N PRO A 229 7.41 8.10 -6.56
CA PRO A 229 6.17 8.36 -7.28
C PRO A 229 5.35 7.07 -7.31
N SER A 230 4.08 7.15 -6.94
CA SER A 230 3.27 5.96 -6.76
C SER A 230 2.60 5.56 -8.06
N VAL A 231 2.68 4.26 -8.37
CA VAL A 231 1.97 3.62 -9.48
C VAL A 231 1.23 2.45 -8.87
N ARG A 232 -0.02 2.68 -8.47
CA ARG A 232 -0.83 1.64 -7.84
C ARG A 232 -1.33 0.69 -8.91
N ILE A 233 -0.90 -0.56 -8.83
CA ILE A 233 -1.38 -1.66 -9.66
C ILE A 233 -2.21 -2.62 -8.81
N ASN A 234 -3.18 -3.28 -9.43
CA ASN A 234 -4.08 -4.22 -8.76
C ASN A 234 -4.21 -5.49 -9.61
N PRO A 235 -4.29 -6.68 -8.99
CA PRO A 235 -4.28 -7.94 -9.72
C PRO A 235 -5.52 -8.18 -10.58
N ASN A 236 -6.60 -7.46 -10.33
CA ASN A 236 -7.83 -7.51 -11.12
C ASN A 236 -7.85 -6.50 -12.28
N TRP A 237 -6.76 -5.74 -12.47
CA TRP A 237 -6.66 -4.64 -13.45
C TRP A 237 -5.49 -4.83 -14.41
N ILE A 238 -5.34 -6.07 -14.90
CA ILE A 238 -4.36 -6.44 -15.92
C ILE A 238 -5.06 -6.61 -17.25
N VAL A 239 -4.45 -6.04 -18.29
CA VAL A 239 -5.00 -6.02 -19.63
C VAL A 239 -4.00 -6.50 -20.67
N ASN A 240 -4.52 -6.98 -21.78
CA ASN A 240 -3.79 -7.34 -22.99
C ASN A 240 -3.94 -6.23 -24.03
N VAL A 241 -2.83 -5.80 -24.58
CA VAL A 241 -2.78 -4.93 -25.76
C VAL A 241 -1.87 -5.61 -26.79
N GLU A 242 -2.44 -5.99 -27.93
CA GLU A 242 -1.71 -6.60 -29.06
C GLU A 242 -0.85 -7.83 -28.68
N GLY A 243 -1.33 -8.65 -27.74
CA GLY A 243 -0.63 -9.86 -27.29
C GLY A 243 0.29 -9.66 -26.10
N GLU A 244 0.55 -8.42 -25.68
CA GLU A 244 1.41 -8.07 -24.54
C GLU A 244 0.58 -7.71 -23.31
N GLN A 245 1.07 -8.06 -22.11
CA GLN A 245 0.39 -7.81 -20.84
C GLN A 245 0.81 -6.46 -20.25
N TYR A 246 -0.17 -5.70 -19.75
CA TYR A 246 0.03 -4.41 -19.10
C TYR A 246 -0.80 -4.28 -17.83
N ALA A 247 -0.24 -3.62 -16.82
CA ALA A 247 -1.00 -3.18 -15.66
C ALA A 247 -1.68 -1.85 -15.96
N LEU A 248 -2.95 -1.71 -15.58
CA LEU A 248 -3.62 -0.42 -15.54
C LEU A 248 -3.25 0.34 -14.26
N PRO A 249 -2.70 1.56 -14.34
CA PRO A 249 -2.46 2.39 -13.17
C PRO A 249 -3.78 2.88 -12.55
N LEU A 250 -3.92 2.68 -11.24
CA LEU A 250 -5.05 3.15 -10.46
C LEU A 250 -4.66 4.32 -9.54
N ASN A 251 -5.66 5.10 -9.15
CA ASN A 251 -5.51 6.07 -8.08
C ASN A 251 -5.60 5.43 -6.69
N GLN A 252 -5.36 6.24 -5.66
CA GLN A 252 -5.53 5.79 -4.27
C GLN A 252 -6.98 5.52 -3.91
N SER A 253 -7.20 4.72 -2.86
CA SER A 253 -8.55 4.44 -2.36
C SER A 253 -9.22 5.70 -1.79
N VAL A 254 -10.55 5.67 -1.67
CA VAL A 254 -11.32 6.75 -1.04
C VAL A 254 -10.96 6.89 0.44
N SER A 255 -10.73 5.78 1.13
CA SER A 255 -10.29 5.78 2.53
C SER A 255 -8.92 6.43 2.70
N GLU A 256 -7.97 6.18 1.79
CA GLU A 256 -6.67 6.87 1.80
C GLU A 256 -6.79 8.36 1.48
N LEU A 257 -7.69 8.80 0.60
CA LEU A 257 -7.94 10.22 0.37
C LEU A 257 -8.44 10.90 1.66
N LEU A 258 -9.38 10.27 2.36
CA LEU A 258 -10.00 10.83 3.56
C LEU A 258 -9.07 10.83 4.78
N LEU A 259 -8.28 9.77 4.95
CA LEU A 259 -7.57 9.50 6.22
C LEU A 259 -6.06 9.67 6.16
N CYS A 260 -5.46 9.74 4.96
CA CYS A 260 -4.01 9.73 4.81
C CYS A 260 -3.46 10.99 4.14
N GLY A 261 -2.18 11.26 4.41
CA GLY A 261 -1.44 12.34 3.74
C GLY A 261 -1.07 12.04 2.29
N THR A 262 -0.52 13.04 1.61
CA THR A 262 -0.10 12.97 0.19
C THR A 262 1.36 12.58 -0.01
N GLU A 263 2.07 12.19 1.05
CA GLU A 263 3.47 11.79 0.92
C GLU A 263 3.66 10.52 0.08
N ARG A 264 4.85 10.41 -0.50
CA ARG A 264 5.26 9.25 -1.26
C ARG A 264 5.55 8.09 -0.33
N LEU A 265 4.91 6.96 -0.56
CA LEU A 265 5.22 5.71 0.13
C LEU A 265 6.45 5.05 -0.51
N PRO A 266 7.20 4.22 0.24
CA PRO A 266 8.30 3.48 -0.35
C PRO A 266 7.80 2.33 -1.23
N GLY A 267 8.64 1.87 -2.16
CA GLY A 267 8.27 0.79 -3.08
C GLY A 267 7.83 -0.51 -2.39
N ILE A 268 8.39 -0.81 -1.21
CA ILE A 268 7.95 -1.95 -0.39
C ILE A 268 6.50 -1.82 0.10
N ALA A 269 5.97 -0.60 0.26
CA ALA A 269 4.58 -0.40 0.63
C ALA A 269 3.63 -0.81 -0.50
N GLU A 270 3.95 -0.44 -1.74
CA GLU A 270 3.18 -0.86 -2.92
C GLU A 270 3.30 -2.36 -3.17
N PHE A 271 4.49 -2.95 -2.92
CA PHE A 271 4.67 -4.40 -2.96
C PHE A 271 3.73 -5.10 -1.98
N ILE A 272 3.68 -4.63 -0.73
CA ILE A 272 2.84 -5.24 0.30
C ILE A 272 1.35 -5.04 0.01
N HIS A 273 0.97 -3.89 -0.54
CA HIS A 273 -0.41 -3.66 -1.00
C HIS A 273 -0.82 -4.65 -2.10
N LEU A 274 0.04 -4.88 -3.10
CA LEU A 274 -0.21 -5.86 -4.15
C LEU A 274 -0.22 -7.29 -3.59
N GLU A 275 0.69 -7.63 -2.67
CA GLU A 275 0.70 -8.91 -1.96
C GLU A 275 -0.64 -9.15 -1.24
N GLY A 276 -1.13 -8.16 -0.50
CA GLY A 276 -2.41 -8.22 0.20
C GLY A 276 -3.57 -8.54 -0.74
N ARG A 277 -3.68 -7.83 -1.87
CA ARG A 277 -4.73 -8.10 -2.89
C ARG A 277 -4.54 -9.44 -3.60
N LEU A 278 -3.32 -9.90 -3.85
CA LEU A 278 -3.08 -11.22 -4.43
C LEU A 278 -3.54 -12.34 -3.48
N VAL A 279 -3.36 -12.17 -2.17
CA VAL A 279 -3.86 -13.15 -1.20
C VAL A 279 -5.38 -13.05 -1.03
N GLU A 280 -5.91 -11.84 -0.84
CA GLU A 280 -7.34 -11.63 -0.59
C GLU A 280 -8.22 -11.93 -1.81
N ASP A 281 -7.86 -11.39 -2.98
CA ASP A 281 -8.73 -11.44 -4.17
C ASP A 281 -8.43 -12.65 -5.05
N LYS A 282 -7.17 -13.08 -5.12
CA LYS A 282 -6.73 -14.20 -5.98
C LYS A 282 -6.44 -15.49 -5.21
N GLY A 283 -6.48 -15.47 -3.88
CA GLY A 283 -6.24 -16.66 -3.05
C GLY A 283 -4.82 -17.23 -3.18
N TYR A 284 -3.82 -16.38 -3.47
CA TYR A 284 -2.45 -16.83 -3.67
C TYR A 284 -1.86 -17.47 -2.41
N LYS A 285 -1.19 -18.62 -2.59
CA LYS A 285 -0.54 -19.43 -1.54
C LYS A 285 0.91 -18.97 -1.25
N PRO A 286 1.59 -19.46 -0.18
CA PRO A 286 2.88 -18.89 0.20
C PRO A 286 3.93 -19.15 -0.88
N GLU A 287 3.80 -20.27 -1.61
CA GLU A 287 4.69 -20.63 -2.71
C GLU A 287 4.58 -19.62 -3.86
N GLN A 288 3.36 -19.14 -4.16
CA GLN A 288 3.12 -18.14 -5.20
C GLN A 288 3.63 -16.75 -4.78
N ILE A 289 3.42 -16.38 -3.51
CA ILE A 289 3.96 -15.13 -2.95
C ILE A 289 5.50 -15.15 -2.92
N SER A 290 6.11 -16.31 -2.67
CA SER A 290 7.56 -16.48 -2.77
C SER A 290 8.09 -16.23 -4.19
N ILE A 291 7.40 -16.76 -5.21
CA ILE A 291 7.72 -16.50 -6.63
C ILE A 291 7.58 -15.00 -6.95
N PHE A 292 6.47 -14.37 -6.53
CA PHE A 292 6.23 -12.95 -6.69
C PHE A 292 7.35 -12.10 -6.06
N PHE A 293 7.71 -12.41 -4.82
CA PHE A 293 8.76 -11.72 -4.08
C PHE A 293 10.14 -11.86 -4.73
N GLU A 294 10.54 -13.07 -5.12
CA GLU A 294 11.86 -13.28 -5.72
C GLU A 294 11.99 -12.55 -7.07
N HIS A 295 10.93 -12.51 -7.88
CA HIS A 295 10.94 -11.73 -9.11
C HIS A 295 10.98 -10.22 -8.87
N TRP A 296 10.21 -9.71 -7.90
CA TRP A 296 10.29 -8.29 -7.52
C TRP A 296 11.70 -7.91 -7.04
N LYS A 297 12.28 -8.72 -6.15
CA LYS A 297 13.61 -8.52 -5.57
C LYS A 297 14.73 -8.47 -6.61
N ASN A 298 14.58 -9.22 -7.71
CA ASN A 298 15.56 -9.26 -8.80
C ASN A 298 15.51 -8.01 -9.70
N GLU A 299 14.40 -7.29 -9.72
CA GLU A 299 14.23 -6.11 -10.58
C GLU A 299 14.49 -4.80 -9.84
N VAL A 300 14.14 -4.70 -8.55
CA VAL A 300 14.34 -3.47 -7.75
C VAL A 300 15.82 -3.22 -7.38
N PRO A 301 16.22 -1.99 -7.02
CA PRO A 301 17.56 -1.75 -6.50
C PRO A 301 17.87 -2.67 -5.31
N SER A 302 19.04 -3.32 -5.34
CA SER A 302 19.43 -4.33 -4.33
C SER A 302 19.43 -3.80 -2.89
N SER A 303 19.56 -2.50 -2.70
CA SER A 303 19.45 -1.84 -1.39
C SER A 303 18.02 -1.91 -0.81
N TRP A 304 16.98 -1.92 -1.66
CA TRP A 304 15.57 -1.93 -1.26
C TRP A 304 15.09 -3.32 -0.83
N SER A 305 15.66 -4.38 -1.42
CA SER A 305 15.42 -5.78 -1.06
C SER A 305 16.47 -6.34 -0.09
N SER A 306 17.34 -5.49 0.44
CA SER A 306 18.35 -5.91 1.43
C SER A 306 17.70 -6.38 2.73
N ARG A 307 18.38 -7.28 3.45
CA ARG A 307 17.93 -7.77 4.77
C ARG A 307 17.62 -6.63 5.76
N LYS A 308 18.36 -5.52 5.68
CA LYS A 308 18.11 -4.33 6.51
C LYS A 308 16.84 -3.60 6.11
N ALA A 309 16.59 -3.41 4.82
CA ALA A 309 15.40 -2.72 4.31
C ALA A 309 14.12 -3.52 4.54
N LEU A 310 14.21 -4.85 4.56
CA LEU A 310 13.09 -5.76 4.82
C LEU A 310 12.90 -6.11 6.30
N SER A 311 13.84 -5.72 7.17
CA SER A 311 13.85 -6.09 8.60
C SER A 311 12.61 -5.56 9.34
N THR A 312 12.00 -6.41 10.16
CA THR A 312 10.81 -6.08 10.96
C THR A 312 11.11 -4.96 11.96
N VAL A 313 12.31 -4.98 12.57
CA VAL A 313 12.73 -3.96 13.54
C VAL A 313 13.05 -2.62 12.87
N LEU A 314 13.41 -2.63 11.58
CA LEU A 314 13.71 -1.44 10.79
C LEU A 314 12.59 -1.07 9.80
N GLY A 315 11.33 -1.36 10.16
CA GLY A 315 10.19 -0.84 9.43
C GLY A 315 10.11 -1.32 7.99
N GLY A 316 10.54 -2.56 7.75
CA GLY A 316 10.42 -3.26 6.47
C GLY A 316 9.00 -3.76 6.20
N ALA A 317 8.84 -4.95 5.62
CA ALA A 317 7.55 -5.46 5.14
C ALA A 317 6.40 -5.37 6.16
N TRP A 318 6.65 -5.72 7.42
CA TRP A 318 5.58 -5.87 8.42
C TRP A 318 4.87 -4.58 8.82
N ILE A 319 5.56 -3.43 8.88
CA ILE A 319 4.88 -2.15 9.18
C ILE A 319 4.01 -1.72 8.01
N TRP A 320 4.41 -2.05 6.78
CA TRP A 320 3.61 -1.76 5.59
C TRP A 320 2.43 -2.73 5.45
N ARG A 321 2.54 -3.95 5.98
CA ARG A 321 1.40 -4.87 6.10
C ARG A 321 0.42 -4.37 7.14
N TYR A 322 0.92 -3.83 8.25
CA TYR A 322 0.09 -3.11 9.23
C TYR A 322 -0.64 -1.93 8.61
N TYR A 323 0.06 -1.10 7.82
CA TYR A 323 -0.57 -0.02 7.04
C TYR A 323 -1.67 -0.55 6.10
N ASP A 324 -1.38 -1.57 5.29
CA ASP A 324 -2.37 -2.12 4.35
C ASP A 324 -3.62 -2.62 5.07
N VAL A 325 -3.47 -3.37 6.16
CA VAL A 325 -4.62 -3.87 6.94
C VAL A 325 -5.43 -2.73 7.60
N LEU A 326 -4.79 -1.62 8.01
CA LEU A 326 -5.53 -0.44 8.46
C LEU A 326 -6.33 0.20 7.34
N VAL A 327 -5.78 0.28 6.12
CA VAL A 327 -6.51 0.78 4.95
C VAL A 327 -7.67 -0.15 4.60
N VAL A 328 -7.47 -1.47 4.64
CA VAL A 328 -8.53 -2.48 4.45
C VAL A 328 -9.65 -2.28 5.48
N ASN A 329 -9.30 -2.15 6.76
CA ASN A 329 -10.26 -1.88 7.82
C ASN A 329 -11.05 -0.59 7.57
N ALA A 330 -10.39 0.47 7.10
CA ALA A 330 -11.06 1.72 6.72
C ALA A 330 -12.00 1.52 5.52
N GLU A 331 -11.58 0.81 4.47
CA GLU A 331 -12.45 0.51 3.32
C GLU A 331 -13.67 -0.33 3.73
N SER A 332 -13.49 -1.30 4.62
CA SER A 332 -14.60 -2.11 5.14
C SER A 332 -15.60 -1.28 5.92
N VAL A 333 -15.14 -0.33 6.74
CA VAL A 333 -16.04 0.62 7.43
C VAL A 333 -16.70 1.56 6.43
N LEU A 334 -15.95 2.05 5.44
CA LEU A 334 -16.43 2.97 4.42
C LEU A 334 -17.63 2.40 3.65
N TYR A 335 -17.50 1.16 3.16
CA TYR A 335 -18.51 0.50 2.33
C TYR A 335 -19.43 -0.47 3.09
N GLY A 336 -19.25 -0.64 4.40
CA GLY A 336 -20.06 -1.55 5.22
C GLY A 336 -19.82 -3.04 4.96
N ASP A 337 -18.60 -3.43 4.60
CA ASP A 337 -18.22 -4.84 4.39
C ASP A 337 -17.84 -5.49 5.73
N GLU A 338 -18.82 -6.15 6.37
CA GLU A 338 -18.64 -6.80 7.68
C GLU A 338 -17.61 -7.94 7.65
N SER A 339 -17.60 -8.76 6.60
CA SER A 339 -16.69 -9.91 6.48
C SER A 339 -15.23 -9.45 6.40
N ARG A 340 -14.96 -8.47 5.55
CA ARG A 340 -13.61 -7.90 5.40
C ARG A 340 -13.19 -7.12 6.65
N TYR A 341 -14.15 -6.46 7.34
CA TYR A 341 -13.91 -5.82 8.63
C TYR A 341 -13.47 -6.82 9.70
N GLU A 342 -14.19 -7.93 9.87
CA GLU A 342 -13.84 -8.95 10.86
C GLU A 342 -12.46 -9.57 10.61
N SER A 343 -12.14 -9.84 9.34
CA SER A 343 -10.81 -10.34 8.93
C SER A 343 -9.70 -9.35 9.32
N ALA A 344 -9.87 -8.06 8.99
CA ALA A 344 -8.91 -7.02 9.33
C ALA A 344 -8.74 -6.87 10.85
N GLN A 345 -9.85 -6.85 11.61
CA GLN A 345 -9.83 -6.78 13.07
C GLN A 345 -9.13 -7.97 13.70
N LYS A 346 -9.30 -9.18 13.16
CA LYS A 346 -8.61 -10.38 13.62
C LYS A 346 -7.10 -10.24 13.47
N TRP A 347 -6.63 -9.78 12.32
CA TRP A 347 -5.20 -9.54 12.10
C TRP A 347 -4.66 -8.44 13.03
N LEU A 348 -5.40 -7.33 13.19
CA LEU A 348 -5.00 -6.24 14.09
C LEU A 348 -4.89 -6.69 15.56
N LYS A 349 -5.74 -7.60 16.03
CA LYS A 349 -5.62 -8.18 17.39
C LYS A 349 -4.29 -8.93 17.59
N ASP A 350 -3.77 -9.57 16.54
CA ASP A 350 -2.50 -10.32 16.59
C ASP A 350 -1.25 -9.40 16.56
N VAL A 351 -1.40 -8.12 16.23
CA VAL A 351 -0.27 -7.16 16.19
C VAL A 351 0.40 -7.01 17.55
N SER A 352 -0.34 -7.14 18.65
CA SER A 352 0.23 -7.11 20.01
C SER A 352 1.30 -8.20 20.22
N ARG A 353 1.11 -9.38 19.63
CA ARG A 353 2.08 -10.49 19.65
C ARG A 353 3.30 -10.17 18.80
N LEU A 354 3.09 -9.58 17.61
CA LEU A 354 4.17 -9.10 16.75
C LEU A 354 5.04 -8.05 17.47
N GLN A 355 4.40 -7.12 18.20
CA GLN A 355 5.08 -6.10 18.98
C GLN A 355 5.86 -6.67 20.17
N ALA A 356 5.32 -7.66 20.86
CA ALA A 356 6.06 -8.37 21.91
C ALA A 356 7.33 -9.04 21.35
N HIS A 357 7.21 -9.70 20.19
CA HIS A 357 8.36 -10.28 19.50
C HIS A 357 9.40 -9.23 19.10
N LEU A 358 8.96 -8.08 18.57
CA LEU A 358 9.82 -6.93 18.27
C LEU A 358 10.55 -6.40 19.51
N GLY A 359 9.87 -6.37 20.66
CA GLY A 359 10.48 -6.01 21.94
C GLY A 359 11.69 -6.90 22.24
N VAL A 360 11.55 -8.21 22.07
CA VAL A 360 12.66 -9.17 22.24
C VAL A 360 13.77 -8.92 21.23
N LEU A 361 13.45 -8.67 19.95
CA LEU A 361 14.46 -8.38 18.93
C LEU A 361 15.23 -7.08 19.23
N ARG A 362 14.56 -6.04 19.74
CA ARG A 362 15.20 -4.79 20.17
C ARG A 362 16.17 -5.03 21.34
N VAL A 363 15.84 -5.92 22.28
CA VAL A 363 16.76 -6.31 23.35
C VAL A 363 18.02 -6.95 22.78
N TRP A 364 17.89 -7.92 21.85
CA TRP A 364 19.06 -8.50 21.18
C TRP A 364 19.89 -7.45 20.44
N LYS A 365 19.24 -6.52 19.75
CA LYS A 365 19.94 -5.44 19.05
C LYS A 365 20.66 -4.48 20.01
N SER A 366 20.09 -4.22 21.19
CA SER A 366 20.72 -3.38 22.22
C SER A 366 21.99 -4.02 22.82
N GLY A 367 22.10 -5.35 22.81
CA GLY A 367 23.29 -6.08 23.24
C GLY A 367 24.56 -5.67 22.47
N VAL A 368 24.42 -5.21 21.23
CA VAL A 368 25.53 -4.64 20.44
C VAL A 368 26.11 -3.41 21.14
N TRP A 369 25.26 -2.48 21.58
CA TRP A 369 25.68 -1.27 22.27
C TRP A 369 26.26 -1.58 23.65
N VAL A 370 25.67 -2.52 24.40
CA VAL A 370 26.22 -2.99 25.68
C VAL A 370 27.64 -3.54 25.48
N GLY A 371 27.86 -4.36 24.45
CA GLY A 371 29.18 -4.89 24.12
C GLY A 371 30.18 -3.80 23.74
N ILE A 372 29.78 -2.83 22.92
CA ILE A 372 30.62 -1.67 22.54
C ILE A 372 30.98 -0.82 23.76
N THR A 373 30.01 -0.45 24.59
CA THR A 373 30.25 0.31 25.81
C THR A 373 31.19 -0.44 26.76
N THR A 374 31.04 -1.77 26.88
CA THR A 374 31.94 -2.60 27.69
C THR A 374 33.38 -2.52 27.18
N MET A 375 33.60 -2.56 25.87
CA MET A 375 34.94 -2.39 25.27
C MET A 375 35.51 -0.98 25.53
N VAL A 376 34.69 0.06 25.43
CA VAL A 376 35.09 1.45 25.73
C VAL A 376 35.46 1.60 27.21
N VAL A 377 34.65 1.05 28.12
CA VAL A 377 34.93 1.03 29.57
C VAL A 377 36.23 0.28 29.85
N ALA A 378 36.47 -0.86 29.21
CA ALA A 378 37.72 -1.61 29.36
C ALA A 378 38.94 -0.79 28.94
N TYR A 379 38.85 -0.06 27.82
CA TYR A 379 39.92 0.82 27.35
C TYR A 379 40.22 1.96 28.33
N TYR A 380 39.19 2.69 28.78
CA TYR A 380 39.39 3.78 29.73
C TYR A 380 39.81 3.30 31.12
N SER A 381 39.34 2.13 31.56
CA SER A 381 39.74 1.55 32.86
C SER A 381 41.22 1.18 32.87
N TRP A 382 41.73 0.67 31.73
CA TRP A 382 43.17 0.47 31.51
C TRP A 382 43.94 1.79 31.50
N GLN A 383 43.46 2.79 30.75
CA GLN A 383 44.09 4.10 30.62
C GLN A 383 44.22 4.85 31.95
N LEU A 384 43.26 4.66 32.86
CA LEU A 384 43.22 5.27 34.19
C LEU A 384 43.93 4.43 35.28
N ASP A 385 44.64 3.37 34.89
CA ASP A 385 45.32 2.42 35.80
C ASP A 385 44.39 1.76 36.84
N SER A 386 43.07 1.78 36.59
CA SER A 386 42.06 1.17 37.47
C SER A 386 41.92 -0.34 37.27
N MET A 387 42.41 -0.87 36.14
CA MET A 387 42.44 -2.30 35.81
C MET A 387 43.79 -2.69 35.21
N SER A 388 44.23 -3.93 35.47
CA SER A 388 45.42 -4.47 34.81
C SER A 388 45.18 -4.72 33.32
N THR A 389 46.26 -4.83 32.54
CA THR A 389 46.19 -5.14 31.10
C THR A 389 45.40 -6.43 30.83
N THR A 390 45.63 -7.50 31.59
CA THR A 390 44.93 -8.79 31.41
C THR A 390 43.44 -8.68 31.71
N GLN A 391 43.06 -7.96 32.78
CA GLN A 391 41.66 -7.73 33.14
C GLN A 391 40.94 -6.91 32.06
N SER A 392 41.59 -5.87 31.56
CA SER A 392 41.04 -5.00 30.53
C SER A 392 40.86 -5.73 29.20
N ILE A 393 41.83 -6.54 28.78
CA ILE A 393 41.72 -7.39 27.59
C ILE A 393 40.58 -8.41 27.77
N GLY A 394 40.47 -9.05 28.93
CA GLY A 394 39.40 -10.00 29.23
C GLY A 394 38.00 -9.35 29.14
N LEU A 395 37.85 -8.15 29.69
CA LEU A 395 36.60 -7.39 29.64
C LEU A 395 36.26 -6.93 28.21
N ALA A 396 37.26 -6.47 27.45
CA ALA A 396 37.08 -6.10 26.05
C ALA A 396 36.66 -7.31 25.19
N ALA A 397 37.29 -8.48 25.41
CA ALA A 397 36.92 -9.72 24.73
C ALA A 397 35.48 -10.15 25.06
N LEU A 398 35.06 -10.04 26.32
CA LEU A 398 33.68 -10.29 26.73
C LEU A 398 32.71 -9.33 26.04
N GLY A 399 33.04 -8.04 25.98
CA GLY A 399 32.25 -7.03 25.26
C GLY A 399 32.11 -7.36 23.77
N ALA A 400 33.19 -7.80 23.13
CA ALA A 400 33.16 -8.25 21.73
C ALA A 400 32.24 -9.47 21.55
N ILE A 401 32.36 -10.50 22.40
CA ILE A 401 31.51 -11.70 22.36
C ILE A 401 30.03 -11.33 22.50
N ILE A 402 29.69 -10.46 23.46
CA ILE A 402 28.32 -9.98 23.67
C ILE A 402 27.82 -9.25 22.42
N SER A 403 28.63 -8.36 21.85
CA SER A 403 28.25 -7.59 20.66
C SER A 403 27.98 -8.48 19.44
N PHE A 404 28.93 -9.35 19.10
CA PHE A 404 28.79 -10.27 17.95
C PHE A 404 27.70 -11.30 18.18
N GLY A 405 27.64 -11.92 19.36
CA GLY A 405 26.64 -12.93 19.70
C GLY A 405 25.22 -12.35 19.68
N SER A 406 25.03 -11.14 20.22
CA SER A 406 23.72 -10.48 20.23
C SER A 406 23.29 -10.05 18.82
N ASN A 407 24.19 -9.51 18.00
CA ASN A 407 23.89 -9.18 16.61
C ASN A 407 23.57 -10.42 15.76
N PHE A 408 24.30 -11.52 15.96
CA PHE A 408 24.02 -12.79 15.29
C PHE A 408 22.64 -13.33 15.68
N LEU A 409 22.31 -13.33 16.97
CA LEU A 409 21.00 -13.77 17.46
C LEU A 409 19.87 -12.86 16.98
N TYR A 410 20.09 -11.54 16.92
CA TYR A 410 19.15 -10.59 16.31
C TYR A 410 18.82 -11.00 14.88
N TRP A 411 19.84 -11.14 14.01
CA TRP A 411 19.59 -11.48 12.62
C TRP A 411 18.99 -12.87 12.45
N LYS A 412 19.44 -13.85 13.24
CA LYS A 412 18.89 -15.21 13.22
C LYS A 412 17.41 -15.26 13.62
N LYS A 413 16.98 -14.36 14.51
CA LYS A 413 15.60 -14.32 15.04
C LYS A 413 14.69 -13.33 14.32
N ASP A 414 15.23 -12.34 13.62
CA ASP A 414 14.44 -11.42 12.80
C ASP A 414 13.72 -12.24 11.72
N PRO A 415 12.38 -12.26 11.71
CA PRO A 415 11.66 -13.11 10.78
C PRO A 415 11.93 -12.68 9.34
N PRO A 416 11.93 -13.63 8.40
CA PRO A 416 11.97 -13.29 6.99
C PRO A 416 10.73 -12.46 6.63
N ALA A 417 10.85 -11.64 5.59
CA ALA A 417 9.73 -10.83 5.12
C ALA A 417 8.65 -11.68 4.43
N PHE A 418 9.07 -12.80 3.81
CA PHE A 418 8.26 -13.74 3.03
C PHE A 418 8.79 -15.16 3.20
#